data_AF-A0A4Q2A7V1-F1
#
_entry.id   AF-A0A4Q2A7V1-F1
#
_cell.length_a   1.000
_cell.length_b   1.000
_cell.length_c   1.000
_cell.angle_alpha   90.00
_cell.angle_beta   90.00
_cell.angle_gamma   90.00
#
_symmetry.space_group_name_H-M   'P 1'
#
loop_
_entity.id
_entity.type
_entity.pdbx_description
1 polymer ?
#
loop_
_entity_poly.entity_id
_entity_poly.type
_entity_poly.pdbx_seq_one_letter_code
_entity_poly.pdbx_strand_id
1 'polypeptide(L)'
;MEYVSLISGETFHINEFEKKTNKQPPYYQTGGKYALCPWCKSSVQIIGGLNNSTHSRTRKMYAAHTPNEITKLNFDNEAKFECVNYKGNDNNWQKIYTISKTEQKNQELVDFIENNIDQIAKDVGNILGFKFILDSGKRSKVFDKVYESFNDA
;
A
#
# COMPACT_ATOMS: atom_id res chain seq x y z
N MET A 1 4.10 -3.26 1.10
CA MET A 1 3.12 -4.03 0.30
C MET A 1 2.70 -5.30 1.03
N GLU A 2 1.51 -5.82 0.76
CA GLU A 2 0.97 -7.03 1.44
C GLU A 2 0.90 -8.27 0.54
N TYR A 3 1.11 -8.11 -0.77
CA TYR A 3 1.16 -9.20 -1.75
C TYR A 3 2.53 -9.28 -2.41
N VAL A 4 2.98 -10.50 -2.69
CA VAL A 4 4.27 -10.80 -3.33
C VAL A 4 4.12 -11.92 -4.36
N SER A 5 5.09 -12.03 -5.27
CA SER A 5 5.12 -13.08 -6.29
C SER A 5 6.33 -14.00 -6.15
N LEU A 6 6.15 -15.26 -6.53
CA LEU A 6 7.24 -16.21 -6.77
C LEU A 6 7.86 -15.96 -8.16
N ILE A 7 9.02 -16.58 -8.40
CA ILE A 7 9.66 -16.63 -9.72
C ILE A 7 8.73 -17.32 -10.76
N SER A 8 7.89 -18.26 -10.32
CA SER A 8 6.89 -18.92 -11.16
C SER A 8 5.76 -17.98 -11.64
N GLY A 9 5.69 -16.75 -11.11
CA GLY A 9 4.64 -15.78 -11.40
C GLY A 9 3.42 -15.86 -10.47
N GLU A 10 3.31 -16.91 -9.64
CA GLU A 10 2.24 -17.02 -8.64
C GLU A 10 2.30 -15.85 -7.66
N THR A 11 1.16 -15.18 -7.45
CA THR A 11 1.02 -14.04 -6.54
C THR A 11 0.10 -14.39 -5.38
N PHE A 12 0.51 -14.07 -4.16
CA PHE A 12 -0.21 -14.43 -2.94
C PHE A 12 0.03 -13.42 -1.82
N HIS A 13 -0.81 -13.48 -0.78
CA HIS A 13 -0.70 -12.61 0.39
C HIS A 13 0.49 -13.02 1.27
N ILE A 14 1.24 -12.05 1.80
CA ILE A 14 2.51 -12.28 2.52
C ILE A 14 2.40 -13.24 3.71
N ASN A 15 1.22 -13.34 4.33
CA ASN A 15 0.95 -14.30 5.41
C ASN A 15 1.09 -15.77 4.98
N GLU A 16 0.94 -16.07 3.68
CA GLU A 16 1.12 -17.43 3.16
C GLU A 16 2.58 -17.73 2.75
N PHE A 17 3.48 -16.77 2.89
CA PHE A 17 4.85 -16.87 2.35
C PHE A 17 5.60 -18.11 2.80
N GLU A 18 5.57 -18.45 4.09
CA GLU A 18 6.28 -19.64 4.58
C GLU A 18 5.72 -20.93 3.97
N LYS A 19 4.39 -21.00 3.80
CA LYS A 19 3.70 -22.15 3.21
C LYS A 19 4.02 -22.28 1.72
N LYS A 20 4.02 -21.17 0.99
CA LYS A 20 4.23 -21.14 -0.48
C LYS A 20 5.67 -21.40 -0.89
N THR A 21 6.62 -20.92 -0.10
CA THR A 21 8.06 -21.06 -0.42
C THR A 21 8.71 -22.26 0.25
N ASN A 22 8.01 -22.89 1.21
CA ASN A 22 8.49 -24.01 2.01
C ASN A 22 9.89 -23.79 2.61
N LYS A 23 10.19 -22.51 2.94
CA LYS A 23 11.48 -22.07 3.50
C LYS A 23 12.70 -22.36 2.62
N GLN A 24 12.49 -22.51 1.32
CA GLN A 24 13.54 -22.87 0.37
C GLN A 24 14.22 -21.64 -0.25
N PRO A 25 15.49 -21.78 -0.69
CA PRO A 25 16.12 -20.82 -1.59
C PRO A 25 15.34 -20.70 -2.92
N PRO A 26 15.37 -19.53 -3.59
CA PRO A 26 16.06 -18.30 -3.20
C PRO A 26 15.24 -17.39 -2.27
N TYR A 27 14.09 -17.83 -1.79
CA TYR A 27 13.20 -17.01 -0.98
C TYR A 27 13.68 -16.85 0.48
N TYR A 28 14.52 -17.77 0.96
CA TYR A 28 15.18 -17.71 2.27
C TYR A 28 16.68 -17.68 2.07
N GLN A 29 17.32 -16.56 2.40
CA GLN A 29 18.76 -16.35 2.22
C GLN A 29 19.30 -15.48 3.36
N THR A 30 20.48 -15.81 3.89
CA THR A 30 21.21 -14.97 4.88
C THR A 30 20.35 -14.47 6.05
N GLY A 31 19.43 -15.30 6.55
CA GLY A 31 18.52 -14.93 7.65
C GLY A 31 17.41 -13.92 7.29
N GLY A 32 17.31 -13.56 6.01
CA GLY A 32 16.25 -12.75 5.42
C GLY A 32 15.26 -13.59 4.61
N LYS A 33 14.13 -12.96 4.30
CA LYS A 33 13.02 -13.53 3.52
C LYS A 33 12.78 -12.63 2.32
N TYR A 34 12.72 -13.19 1.11
CA TYR A 34 12.69 -12.45 -0.14
C TYR A 34 11.65 -13.01 -1.12
N ALA A 35 11.12 -12.14 -1.97
CA ALA A 35 10.17 -12.48 -3.03
C ALA A 35 10.32 -11.49 -4.18
N LEU A 36 9.39 -11.52 -5.15
CA LEU A 36 9.29 -10.52 -6.19
C LEU A 36 8.10 -9.58 -5.96
N CYS A 37 8.24 -8.34 -6.38
CA CYS A 37 7.12 -7.42 -6.49
C CYS A 37 6.14 -7.91 -7.56
N PRO A 38 4.82 -7.99 -7.30
CA PRO A 38 3.85 -8.40 -8.31
C PRO A 38 3.77 -7.47 -9.51
N TRP A 39 4.12 -6.20 -9.32
CA TRP A 39 4.05 -5.15 -10.34
C TRP A 39 5.32 -5.09 -11.20
N CYS A 40 6.43 -4.63 -10.61
CA CYS A 40 7.68 -4.41 -11.37
C CYS A 40 8.57 -5.66 -11.47
N LYS A 41 8.20 -6.77 -10.83
CA LYS A 41 8.98 -8.02 -10.79
C LYS A 41 10.40 -7.89 -10.21
N SER A 42 10.74 -6.75 -9.63
CA SER A 42 12.01 -6.54 -8.91
C SER A 42 11.94 -7.12 -7.49
N SER A 43 13.08 -7.46 -6.91
CA SER A 43 13.16 -8.17 -5.64
C SER A 43 12.67 -7.33 -4.46
N VAL A 44 11.98 -8.00 -3.54
CA VAL A 44 11.46 -7.41 -2.31
C VAL A 44 11.89 -8.25 -1.10
N GLN A 45 12.15 -7.60 0.02
CA GLN A 45 12.40 -8.22 1.30
C GLN A 45 11.13 -8.19 2.15
N ILE A 46 10.85 -9.30 2.81
CA ILE A 46 9.76 -9.43 3.78
C ILE A 46 10.28 -8.99 5.14
N ILE A 47 9.57 -8.03 5.72
CA ILE A 47 9.88 -7.39 6.99
C ILE A 47 8.81 -7.78 8.02
N GLY A 48 9.23 -8.07 9.26
CA GLY A 48 8.35 -8.54 10.33
C GLY A 48 8.04 -10.05 10.26
N GLY A 49 7.09 -10.49 11.08
CA GLY A 49 6.73 -11.90 11.23
C GLY A 49 7.54 -12.65 12.30
N LEU A 50 7.13 -13.89 12.57
CA LEU A 50 7.82 -14.78 13.51
C LEU A 50 9.20 -15.20 12.94
N ASN A 51 10.22 -15.17 13.80
CA ASN A 51 11.59 -15.59 13.48
C ASN A 51 12.17 -14.92 12.22
N ASN A 52 11.96 -13.61 12.07
CA ASN A 52 12.58 -12.80 11.03
C ASN A 52 13.57 -11.82 11.68
N SER A 53 14.81 -11.81 11.21
CA SER A 53 15.85 -10.88 11.68
C SER A 53 15.53 -9.42 11.33
N THR A 54 14.68 -9.22 10.31
CA THR A 54 14.25 -7.89 9.88
C THR A 54 13.03 -7.48 10.70
N HIS A 55 13.28 -6.82 11.83
CA HIS A 55 12.25 -6.52 12.83
C HIS A 55 11.30 -5.40 12.42
N SER A 56 9.99 -5.64 12.58
CA SER A 56 8.96 -4.60 12.64
C SER A 56 8.53 -4.40 14.09
N ARG A 57 8.50 -3.16 14.59
CA ARG A 57 8.00 -2.84 15.94
C ARG A 57 6.57 -3.32 16.18
N THR A 58 5.76 -3.42 15.12
CA THR A 58 4.34 -3.79 15.18
C THR A 58 4.08 -5.27 14.89
N ARG A 59 5.11 -6.10 14.66
CA ARG A 59 5.03 -7.51 14.22
C ARG A 59 4.28 -7.78 12.91
N LYS A 60 3.57 -6.80 12.33
CA LYS A 60 2.86 -6.93 11.05
C LYS A 60 3.85 -7.22 9.93
N MET A 61 3.56 -8.25 9.14
CA MET A 61 4.35 -8.60 7.96
C MET A 61 4.01 -7.69 6.79
N TYR A 62 5.03 -7.21 6.11
CA TYR A 62 4.92 -6.49 4.85
C TYR A 62 6.18 -6.71 4.02
N ALA A 63 6.10 -6.44 2.72
CA ALA A 63 7.26 -6.46 1.84
C ALA A 63 7.66 -5.05 1.40
N ALA A 64 8.95 -4.86 1.17
CA ALA A 64 9.57 -3.63 0.68
C ALA A 64 10.64 -3.97 -0.36
N HIS A 65 10.83 -3.12 -1.37
CA HIS A 65 11.85 -3.34 -2.39
C HIS A 65 13.24 -3.37 -1.76
N THR A 66 14.08 -4.26 -2.26
CA THR A 66 15.46 -4.33 -1.80
C THR A 66 16.25 -3.14 -2.35
N PRO A 67 17.22 -2.60 -1.56
CA PRO A 67 18.11 -1.57 -2.07
C PRO A 67 19.09 -2.15 -3.09
N ASN A 68 19.51 -3.40 -2.90
CA ASN A 68 20.51 -4.10 -3.70
C ASN A 68 19.92 -5.37 -4.32
N GLU A 69 20.64 -5.92 -5.28
CA GLU A 69 20.36 -7.21 -5.90
C GLU A 69 20.38 -8.35 -4.87
N ILE A 70 19.47 -9.30 -5.03
CA ILE A 70 19.44 -10.54 -4.26
C ILE A 70 19.71 -11.70 -5.20
N THR A 71 20.69 -12.53 -4.85
CA THR A 71 21.09 -13.70 -5.63
C THR A 71 19.88 -14.54 -6.06
N LYS A 72 19.79 -14.82 -7.36
CA LYS A 72 18.71 -15.63 -7.99
C LYS A 72 17.30 -15.03 -7.92
N LEU A 73 17.16 -13.74 -7.60
CA LEU A 73 15.92 -12.99 -7.75
C LEU A 73 16.16 -11.83 -8.70
N ASN A 74 15.16 -11.52 -9.53
CA ASN A 74 15.26 -10.42 -10.47
C ASN A 74 15.40 -9.09 -9.72
N PHE A 75 16.35 -8.26 -10.14
CA PHE A 75 16.54 -6.91 -9.62
C PHE A 75 16.61 -5.95 -10.79
N ASP A 76 15.49 -5.27 -11.02
CA ASP A 76 15.38 -4.20 -12.00
C ASP A 76 15.23 -2.88 -11.23
N ASN A 77 16.25 -2.02 -11.31
CA ASN A 77 16.28 -0.77 -10.56
C ASN A 77 15.40 0.30 -11.23
N GLU A 78 15.33 0.34 -12.56
CA GLU A 78 14.51 1.29 -13.30
C GLU A 78 13.01 0.98 -13.11
N ALA A 79 12.63 -0.28 -13.31
CA ALA A 79 11.25 -0.72 -13.07
C ALA A 79 10.85 -0.58 -11.60
N LYS A 80 11.81 -0.71 -10.67
CA LYS A 80 11.59 -0.43 -9.24
C LYS A 80 11.29 1.06 -9.01
N PHE A 81 12.07 2.00 -9.55
CA PHE A 81 11.82 3.44 -9.36
C PHE A 81 10.45 3.89 -9.88
N GLU A 82 9.97 3.28 -10.97
CA GLU A 82 8.64 3.54 -11.53
C GLU A 82 7.51 2.68 -10.93
N CYS A 83 7.83 1.79 -9.98
CA CYS A 83 6.86 0.88 -9.41
C CYS A 83 5.84 1.61 -8.52
N VAL A 84 4.55 1.36 -8.70
CA VAL A 84 3.49 1.94 -7.84
C VAL A 84 3.68 1.63 -6.34
N ASN A 85 4.37 0.54 -6.00
CA ASN A 85 4.66 0.13 -4.63
C ASN A 85 6.00 0.72 -4.09
N TYR A 86 6.68 1.58 -4.85
CA TYR A 86 7.99 2.16 -4.50
C TYR A 86 8.13 3.64 -4.87
N LYS A 87 7.52 4.10 -5.95
CA LYS A 87 7.55 5.50 -6.42
C LYS A 87 7.11 6.44 -5.31
N GLY A 88 7.88 7.50 -5.09
CA GLY A 88 7.70 8.43 -3.96
C GLY A 88 8.32 7.95 -2.63
N ASN A 89 9.12 6.87 -2.66
CA ASN A 89 9.79 6.30 -1.49
C ASN A 89 11.30 6.12 -1.70
N ASP A 90 11.98 7.21 -2.08
CA ASP A 90 13.41 7.23 -2.41
C ASP A 90 14.32 6.73 -1.26
N ASN A 91 13.82 6.75 -0.02
CA ASN A 91 14.58 6.35 1.15
C ASN A 91 13.99 5.15 1.91
N ASN A 92 13.08 4.39 1.28
CA ASN A 92 12.52 3.15 1.82
C ASN A 92 11.74 3.32 3.16
N TRP A 93 11.29 4.53 3.47
CA TRP A 93 10.43 4.83 4.61
C TRP A 93 8.97 4.52 4.26
N GLN A 94 8.23 4.02 5.23
CA GLN A 94 6.89 3.50 5.01
C GLN A 94 5.89 4.57 4.49
N LYS A 95 4.88 4.07 3.75
CA LYS A 95 3.59 4.69 3.34
C LYS A 95 3.62 5.61 2.10
N ILE A 96 3.00 5.09 1.03
CA ILE A 96 2.79 5.70 -0.31
C ILE A 96 1.76 6.85 -0.29
N TYR A 97 1.23 7.23 0.88
CA TYR A 97 0.28 8.34 0.97
C TYR A 97 0.66 9.23 2.15
N THR A 98 1.62 10.12 1.92
CA THR A 98 1.72 11.38 2.64
C THR A 98 0.96 12.43 1.82
N ILE A 99 0.00 13.12 2.44
CA ILE A 99 -0.62 14.32 1.87
C ILE A 99 0.46 15.41 1.88
N SER A 100 1.34 15.39 0.88
CA SER A 100 2.29 16.47 0.64
C SER A 100 1.72 17.40 -0.42
N LYS A 101 1.65 18.70 -0.12
CA LYS A 101 1.22 19.76 -1.05
C LYS A 101 2.10 19.91 -2.30
N THR A 102 3.19 19.15 -2.40
CA THR A 102 4.17 19.22 -3.50
C THR A 102 4.02 18.10 -4.54
N GLU A 103 3.14 17.12 -4.33
CA GLU A 103 2.93 15.99 -5.26
C GLU A 103 1.65 16.20 -6.09
N GLN A 104 1.81 16.52 -7.37
CA GLN A 104 0.72 16.84 -8.31
C GLN A 104 -0.37 15.75 -8.36
N LYS A 105 0.00 14.47 -8.20
CA LYS A 105 -0.94 13.34 -8.21
C LYS A 105 -1.87 13.30 -6.99
N ASN A 106 -1.42 13.81 -5.84
CA ASN A 106 -2.28 13.90 -4.66
C ASN A 106 -3.25 15.07 -4.78
N GLN A 107 -2.86 16.13 -5.49
CA GLN A 107 -3.76 17.25 -5.78
C GLN A 107 -4.92 16.81 -6.69
N GLU A 108 -4.67 15.99 -7.71
CA GLU A 108 -5.75 15.46 -8.57
C GLU A 108 -6.82 14.68 -7.78
N LEU A 109 -6.41 13.94 -6.75
CA LEU A 109 -7.34 13.22 -5.87
C LEU A 109 -8.10 14.15 -4.94
N VAL A 110 -7.42 15.16 -4.38
CA VAL A 110 -8.07 16.22 -3.58
C VAL A 110 -9.11 16.94 -4.44
N ASP A 111 -8.72 17.37 -5.63
CA ASP A 111 -9.59 18.05 -6.59
C ASP A 111 -10.77 17.16 -6.98
N PHE A 112 -10.55 15.86 -7.20
CA PHE A 112 -11.65 14.93 -7.48
C PHE A 112 -12.64 14.85 -6.31
N ILE A 113 -12.16 14.74 -5.07
CA ILE A 113 -13.01 14.68 -3.88
C ILE A 113 -13.79 15.99 -3.72
N GLU A 114 -13.12 17.14 -3.81
CA GLU A 114 -13.75 18.46 -3.67
C GLU A 114 -14.81 18.70 -4.74
N ASN A 115 -14.51 18.36 -6.00
CA ASN A 115 -15.43 18.54 -7.12
C ASN A 115 -16.64 17.59 -7.08
N ASN A 116 -16.55 16.48 -6.35
CA ASN A 116 -17.60 15.47 -6.28
C ASN A 116 -18.20 15.31 -4.88
N ILE A 117 -17.89 16.21 -3.94
CA ILE A 117 -18.19 16.03 -2.51
C ILE A 117 -19.69 15.84 -2.23
N ASP A 118 -20.57 16.50 -2.99
CA ASP A 118 -22.02 16.38 -2.81
C ASP A 118 -22.56 15.02 -3.29
N GLN A 119 -21.99 14.49 -4.38
CA GLN A 119 -22.33 13.16 -4.88
C GLN A 119 -21.79 12.07 -3.93
N ILE A 120 -20.57 12.25 -3.42
CA ILE A 120 -19.99 11.38 -2.38
C ILE A 120 -20.89 11.39 -1.13
N ALA A 121 -21.34 12.57 -0.68
CA ALA A 121 -22.24 12.69 0.47
C ALA A 121 -23.53 11.90 0.25
N LYS A 122 -24.11 11.99 -0.95
CA LYS A 122 -25.32 11.24 -1.33
C LYS A 122 -25.08 9.73 -1.30
N ASP A 123 -24.00 9.25 -1.89
CA ASP A 123 -23.70 7.82 -2.00
C ASP A 123 -23.36 7.20 -0.65
N VAL A 124 -22.54 7.88 0.16
CA VAL A 124 -22.24 7.45 1.54
C VAL A 124 -23.52 7.47 2.38
N GLY A 125 -24.35 8.50 2.24
CA GLY A 125 -25.64 8.58 2.91
C GLY A 125 -26.55 7.39 2.59
N ASN A 126 -26.65 7.03 1.30
CA ASN A 126 -27.42 5.86 0.85
C ASN A 126 -26.88 4.54 1.44
N ILE A 127 -25.56 4.37 1.50
CA ILE A 127 -24.92 3.17 2.08
C ILE A 127 -25.22 3.06 3.58
N LEU A 128 -25.12 4.17 4.31
CA LEU A 128 -25.30 4.17 5.77
C LEU A 128 -26.77 4.29 6.20
N GLY A 129 -27.68 4.58 5.27
CA GLY A 129 -29.08 4.84 5.56
C GLY A 129 -29.34 6.21 6.20
N PHE A 130 -28.44 7.18 6.04
CA PHE A 130 -28.57 8.54 6.54
C PHE A 130 -28.72 9.55 5.40
N LYS A 131 -29.53 10.59 5.64
CA LYS A 131 -29.69 11.67 4.67
C LYS A 131 -28.63 12.75 4.88
N PHE A 132 -27.60 12.71 4.05
CA PHE A 132 -26.49 13.69 4.07
C PHE A 132 -26.71 14.90 3.15
N ILE A 133 -27.58 14.77 2.15
CA ILE A 133 -28.10 15.88 1.36
C ILE A 133 -29.55 16.12 1.77
N LEU A 134 -29.82 17.31 2.31
CA LEU A 134 -31.17 17.73 2.69
C LEU A 134 -32.05 17.96 1.46
N ASP A 135 -33.37 17.99 1.64
CA ASP A 135 -34.30 18.29 0.53
C ASP A 135 -34.08 19.66 -0.11
N SER A 136 -33.47 20.58 0.64
CA SER A 136 -33.04 21.89 0.16
C SER A 136 -31.81 21.86 -0.74
N GLY A 137 -31.24 20.67 -1.01
CA GLY A 137 -30.00 20.48 -1.76
C GLY A 137 -28.72 20.80 -0.97
N LYS A 138 -28.85 21.24 0.29
CA LYS A 138 -27.69 21.55 1.14
C LYS A 138 -27.14 20.30 1.85
N ARG A 139 -25.82 20.25 2.02
CA ARG A 139 -25.16 19.26 2.89
C ARG A 139 -25.63 19.42 4.33
N SER A 140 -25.82 18.29 5.01
CA SER A 140 -26.19 18.27 6.41
C SER A 140 -24.95 18.48 7.29
N LYS A 141 -25.13 19.09 8.46
CA LYS A 141 -24.05 19.24 9.45
C LYS A 141 -23.49 17.89 9.94
N VAL A 142 -24.27 16.81 9.79
CA VAL A 142 -23.82 15.46 10.14
C VAL A 142 -22.80 14.98 9.13
N PHE A 143 -23.03 15.22 7.84
CA PHE A 143 -22.05 14.92 6.81
C PHE A 143 -20.74 15.67 7.04
N ASP A 144 -20.81 16.97 7.34
CA ASP A 144 -19.60 17.77 7.58
C ASP A 144 -18.76 17.20 8.72
N LYS A 145 -19.38 16.83 9.85
CA LYS A 145 -18.70 16.17 10.97
C LYS A 145 -18.09 14.82 10.61
N VAL A 146 -18.81 14.01 9.82
CA VAL A 146 -18.30 12.71 9.36
C VAL A 146 -17.10 12.93 8.44
N TYR A 147 -17.20 13.87 7.50
CA TYR A 147 -16.12 14.20 6.58
C TYR A 147 -14.88 14.74 7.31
N GLU A 148 -15.06 15.67 8.26
CA GLU A 148 -13.99 16.20 9.11
C GLU A 148 -13.29 15.09 9.93
N SER A 149 -14.04 14.10 10.43
CA SER A 149 -13.44 12.99 11.18
C SER A 149 -12.45 12.13 10.38
N PHE A 150 -12.52 12.17 9.04
CA PHE A 150 -11.54 11.52 8.17
C PHE A 150 -10.31 12.39 7.89
N ASN A 151 -10.38 13.70 8.11
CA ASN A 151 -9.27 14.64 7.91
C ASN A 151 -8.40 14.82 9.16
N ASP A 152 -8.95 14.57 10.35
CA ASP A 152 -8.25 14.74 11.64
C ASP A 152 -7.49 13.46 12.12
N ALA A 153 -7.33 12.45 11.28
CA ALA A 153 -6.73 11.13 11.61
C ALA A 153 -5.39 10.86 10.90
#